data_AF-W1XKA4-F1
#
_entry.id   AF-W1XKA4-F1
#
_cell.length_a   1.000
_cell.length_b   1.000
_cell.length_c   1.000
_cell.angle_alpha   90.00
_cell.angle_beta   90.00
_cell.angle_gamma   90.00
#
_symmetry.space_group_name_H-M   'P 1'
#
loop_
_entity.id
_entity.type
_entity.pdbx_description
1 polymer ?
#
loop_
_entity_poly.entity_id
_entity_poly.type
_entity_poly.pdbx_seq_one_letter_code
_entity_poly.pdbx_strand_id
1 'polypeptide(L)' 'GLPSSGVHSNGFSLVRKIVFDHKGFSIGQDIPEFGKTLGEELLTPTRLYPKAVLPLIKEDLIRGMV' A
#
# COMPACT_ATOMS: atom_id res chain seq x y z
N GLY A 1 -2.78 13.18 -6.21
CA GLY A 1 -2.12 11.85 -6.34
C GLY A 1 -3.19 10.78 -6.41
N LEU A 2 -2.87 9.64 -7.02
CA LEU A 2 -3.77 8.48 -7.02
C LEU A 2 -3.63 7.72 -5.68
N PRO A 3 -4.74 7.25 -5.08
CA PRO A 3 -4.70 6.61 -3.77
C PRO A 3 -3.97 5.27 -3.84
N SER A 4 -3.07 5.01 -2.88
CA SER A 4 -2.42 3.71 -2.72
C SER A 4 -3.43 2.64 -2.23
N SER A 5 -2.94 1.42 -2.05
CA SER A 5 -3.69 0.31 -1.45
C SER A 5 -3.11 -0.06 -0.08
N GLY A 6 -2.18 0.73 0.44
CA GLY A 6 -1.37 0.42 1.62
C GLY A 6 0.09 0.80 1.40
N VAL A 7 1.00 0.03 2.01
CA VAL A 7 2.46 0.19 1.92
C VAL A 7 3.07 -0.20 0.57
N HIS A 8 2.29 -0.83 -0.32
CA HIS A 8 2.73 -1.31 -1.64
C HIS A 8 3.90 -2.30 -1.52
N SER A 9 4.98 -2.11 -2.27
CA SER A 9 6.14 -3.01 -2.28
C SER A 9 7.36 -2.43 -1.56
N ASN A 10 7.21 -1.28 -0.90
CA ASN A 10 8.33 -0.52 -0.33
C ASN A 10 8.12 -0.23 1.17
N GLY A 11 9.18 0.13 1.88
CA GLY A 11 9.12 0.52 3.29
C GLY A 11 9.01 -0.64 4.30
N PHE A 12 8.94 -1.89 3.86
CA PHE A 12 8.75 -3.05 4.75
C PHE A 12 9.84 -3.23 5.80
N SER A 13 11.08 -2.81 5.55
CA SER A 13 12.12 -2.85 6.58
C SER A 13 11.77 -2.00 7.80
N LEU A 14 11.22 -0.80 7.58
CA LEU A 14 10.77 0.08 8.67
C LEU A 14 9.47 -0.45 9.30
N VAL A 15 8.53 -0.90 8.48
CA VAL A 15 7.27 -1.48 8.95
C VAL A 15 7.53 -2.65 9.89
N ARG A 16 8.37 -3.62 9.49
CA ARG A 16 8.71 -4.77 10.34
C ARG A 16 9.30 -4.34 11.68
N LYS A 17 10.25 -3.39 11.65
CA LYS A 17 10.90 -2.89 12.85
C LYS A 17 9.91 -2.23 13.82
N ILE A 18 9.00 -1.40 13.31
CA ILE A 18 8.00 -0.74 14.15
C ILE A 18 6.98 -1.75 14.68
N VAL A 19 6.41 -2.56 13.81
CA VAL A 19 5.23 -3.36 14.11
C VAL A 19 5.58 -4.61 14.92
N PHE A 20 6.64 -5.31 14.53
CA PHE A 20 7.04 -6.56 15.19
C PHE A 20 8.03 -6.28 16.32
N ASP A 21 9.09 -5.50 16.08
CA ASP A 21 10.14 -5.35 17.09
C ASP A 21 9.74 -4.35 18.20
N HIS A 22 9.20 -3.18 17.83
CA HIS A 22 8.86 -2.13 18.80
C HIS A 22 7.45 -2.27 19.40
N LYS A 23 6.47 -2.73 18.62
CA LYS A 23 5.07 -2.87 19.08
C LYS A 23 4.71 -4.29 19.50
N GLY A 24 5.49 -5.30 19.10
CA GLY A 24 5.26 -6.69 19.49
C GLY A 24 3.99 -7.30 18.90
N PHE A 25 3.43 -6.74 17.83
CA PHE A 25 2.20 -7.27 17.24
C PHE A 25 2.46 -8.61 16.55
N SER A 26 1.47 -9.51 16.57
CA SER A 26 1.54 -10.76 15.79
C SER A 26 1.02 -10.55 14.37
N ILE A 27 1.57 -11.27 13.39
CA ILE A 27 1.10 -11.22 12.00
C ILE A 27 -0.40 -11.60 11.87
N GLY A 28 -0.87 -12.53 12.70
CA GLY A 28 -2.27 -12.97 12.72
C GLY A 28 -3.14 -12.18 13.69
N GLN A 29 -2.66 -11.06 14.23
CA GLN A 29 -3.42 -10.24 15.15
C GLN A 29 -4.54 -9.49 14.40
N ASP A 30 -5.78 -9.64 14.85
CA ASP A 30 -6.90 -8.83 14.38
C ASP A 30 -6.72 -7.36 14.78
N ILE A 31 -6.89 -6.45 13.82
CA ILE A 31 -6.86 -5.01 14.04
C ILE A 31 -8.24 -4.45 13.72
N PRO A 32 -9.05 -4.03 14.72
CA PRO A 32 -10.43 -3.57 14.51
C PRO A 32 -10.56 -2.46 13.47
N GLU A 33 -9.59 -1.53 13.42
CA GLU A 33 -9.57 -0.42 12.48
C GLU A 33 -9.36 -0.86 11.02
N PHE A 34 -8.75 -2.02 10.80
CA PHE A 34 -8.57 -2.60 9.47
C PHE A 34 -9.73 -3.54 9.10
N GLY A 35 -10.50 -4.01 10.10
CA GLY A 35 -11.55 -5.01 9.91
C GLY A 35 -11.01 -6.38 9.46
N LYS A 36 -9.71 -6.63 9.63
CA LYS A 36 -8.99 -7.85 9.25
C LYS A 36 -7.67 -7.95 10.02
N THR A 37 -6.91 -9.02 9.82
CA THR A 37 -5.61 -9.18 10.50
C THR A 37 -4.56 -8.20 9.97
N LEU A 38 -3.57 -7.91 10.81
CA LEU A 38 -2.41 -7.12 10.44
C LEU A 38 -1.72 -7.67 9.18
N GLY A 39 -1.55 -8.98 9.09
CA GLY A 39 -0.94 -9.63 7.94
C GLY A 39 -1.73 -9.43 6.65
N GLU A 40 -3.05 -9.54 6.69
CA GLU A 40 -3.90 -9.29 5.53
C GLU A 40 -3.90 -7.82 5.08
N GLU A 41 -3.71 -6.87 6.00
CA GLU A 41 -3.52 -5.46 5.64
C GLU A 41 -2.15 -5.23 5.02
N LEU A 42 -1.07 -5.72 5.65
CA LEU A 42 0.29 -5.56 5.16
C LEU A 42 0.51 -6.23 3.80
N LEU A 43 -0.12 -7.37 3.53
CA LEU A 43 -0.02 -8.10 2.27
C LEU A 43 -0.99 -7.61 1.19
N THR A 44 -1.67 -6.48 1.41
CA THR A 44 -2.53 -5.89 0.37
C THR A 44 -1.72 -5.62 -0.90
N PRO A 45 -2.11 -6.17 -2.07
CA PRO A 45 -1.31 -6.04 -3.30
C PRO A 45 -1.08 -4.60 -3.74
N THR A 46 0.06 -4.34 -4.37
CA THR A 46 0.36 -3.04 -5.00
C THR A 46 -0.69 -2.71 -6.06
N ARG A 47 -1.32 -1.53 -5.91
CA ARG A 47 -2.29 -1.03 -6.88
C ARG A 47 -1.59 -0.64 -8.19
N LEU A 48 -2.05 -1.19 -9.30
CA LEU A 48 -1.63 -0.79 -10.65
C LEU A 48 -2.54 0.31 -11.17
N TYR A 49 -1.97 1.40 -11.70
CA TYR A 49 -2.72 2.56 -12.20
C TYR A 49 -2.92 2.70 -13.73
N PRO A 50 -2.60 1.72 -14.61
CA PRO A 50 -2.66 1.97 -16.06
C PRO A 50 -4.07 2.31 -16.54
N LYS A 51 -5.11 1.72 -15.92
CA LYS A 51 -6.50 2.03 -16.24
C LYS A 51 -6.88 3.50 -15.99
N ALA A 52 -6.28 4.12 -14.97
CA ALA A 52 -6.52 5.51 -14.63
C ALA A 52 -5.66 6.49 -15.46
N VAL A 53 -4.44 6.08 -15.82
CA VAL A 53 -3.43 6.99 -16.39
C VAL A 53 -3.35 6.91 -17.92
N LEU A 54 -3.51 5.73 -18.52
CA LEU A 54 -3.34 5.56 -19.97
C LEU A 54 -4.27 6.45 -20.83
N PRO A 55 -5.55 6.67 -20.48
CA PRO A 55 -6.41 7.59 -21.24
C PRO A 55 -5.85 9.02 -21.26
N LEU A 56 -5.39 9.51 -20.10
CA LEU A 56 -4.84 10.85 -19.94
C LEU A 56 -3.53 11.05 -20.71
N ILE A 57 -2.69 10.00 -20.77
CA ILE A 57 -1.48 9.99 -21.61
C ILE A 57 -1.86 10.08 -23.09
N LYS A 58 -2.87 9.33 -23.55
CA LYS A 58 -3.31 9.32 -24.95
C LYS A 58 -3.87 10.67 -25.40
N GLU A 59 -4.46 11.43 -24.48
CA GLU A 59 -4.99 12.77 -24.74
C GLU A 59 -3.94 13.89 -24.58
N ASP A 60 -2.67 13.55 -24.35
CA ASP A 60 -1.57 14.51 -24.11
C ASP A 60 -1.83 15.48 -22.94
N LEU A 61 -2.57 15.02 -21.93
CA LEU A 61 -2.96 15.82 -20.76
C LEU A 61 -1.97 15.73 -19.58
N ILE A 62 -0.95 14.88 -19.68
CA ILE A 62 0.02 14.64 -18.60
C ILE A 62 1.36 15.29 -18.94
N ARG A 63 1.78 16.26 -18.11
CA ARG A 63 3.11 16.90 -18.21
C ARG A 63 4.25 16.08 -17.59
N GLY A 64 3.92 15.12 -16.72
CA GLY A 64 4.88 14.24 -16.05
C GLY A 64 4.20 13.38 -14.97
N MET A 65 4.80 12.23 -14.66
CA MET A 65 4.40 11.32 -13.59
C MET A 65 5.65 10.64 -13.03
N VAL A 66 5.67 10.39 -11.71
CA VAL A 66 6.73 9.67 -10.98
C VAL A 66 6.14 8.52 -10.20
#